data_AF-A0A3N5YCI6-F1
#
_entry.id   AF-A0A3N5YCI6-F1
#
_cell.length_a   1.000
_cell.length_b   1.000
_cell.length_c   1.000
_cell.angle_alpha   90.00
_cell.angle_beta   90.00
_cell.angle_gamma   90.00
#
_symmetry.space_group_name_H-M   'P 1'
#
loop_
_entity.id
_entity.type
_entity.pdbx_description
1 polymer ?
#
loop_
_entity_poly.entity_id
_entity_poly.type
_entity_poly.pdbx_seq_one_letter_code
_entity_poly.pdbx_strand_id
1 'polypeptide(L)'
;MPIHSSRYARVAILSFLLLGLALASPGAAQDVRLLSTKVADLLAQFPADSPASRDKLADQVLGLGEPGLAEFTKRLAPAGTGNDTAVRFALNAVAAFASKAPEPKRALAERSLITALGGASDVEVRTFLLSQLRLVGREPAVKAAAALLADANLVEPATQ
;
A
#
# COMPACT_ATOMS: atom_id res chain seq x y z
N MET A 1 11.30 34.14 -58.27
CA MET A 1 10.79 34.24 -56.89
C MET A 1 10.12 32.93 -56.52
N PRO A 2 10.57 32.23 -55.45
CA PRO A 2 9.58 31.52 -54.64
C PRO A 2 9.88 31.67 -53.14
N ILE A 3 9.00 32.38 -52.43
CA ILE A 3 9.05 32.58 -50.97
C ILE A 3 7.80 31.91 -50.34
N HIS A 4 7.56 30.62 -50.61
CA HIS A 4 6.35 29.94 -50.11
C HIS A 4 6.62 28.61 -49.38
N SER A 5 7.74 27.92 -49.61
CA SER A 5 7.99 26.60 -49.00
C SER A 5 8.26 26.61 -47.48
N SER A 6 8.81 27.72 -46.94
CA SER A 6 9.19 27.81 -45.53
C SER A 6 8.01 27.98 -44.57
N ARG A 7 6.85 28.45 -45.07
CA ARG A 7 5.67 28.68 -44.23
C ARG A 7 4.91 27.38 -43.95
N TYR A 8 4.80 26.50 -44.95
CA TYR A 8 4.14 25.20 -44.79
C TYR A 8 4.95 24.21 -43.96
N ALA A 9 6.29 24.22 -44.10
CA ALA A 9 7.17 23.38 -43.28
C ALA A 9 7.10 23.75 -41.78
N ARG A 10 7.04 25.05 -41.46
CA ARG A 10 6.90 25.52 -40.06
C ARG A 10 5.53 25.18 -39.46
N VAL A 11 4.45 25.32 -40.24
CA VAL A 11 3.10 24.93 -39.80
C VAL A 11 3.00 23.41 -39.62
N ALA A 12 3.58 22.61 -40.51
CA ALA A 12 3.61 21.15 -40.38
C ALA A 12 4.40 20.68 -39.15
N ILE A 13 5.57 21.29 -38.89
CA ILE A 13 6.38 20.99 -37.70
C ILE A 13 5.65 21.40 -36.41
N LEU A 14 5.01 22.58 -36.37
CA LEU A 14 4.21 23.01 -35.22
C LEU A 14 2.99 22.11 -34.99
N SER A 15 2.35 21.63 -36.06
CA SER A 15 1.19 20.72 -35.98
C SER A 15 1.58 19.34 -35.46
N PHE A 16 2.75 18.83 -35.87
CA PHE A 16 3.28 17.54 -35.40
C PHE A 16 3.75 17.63 -33.93
N LEU A 17 4.31 18.77 -33.51
CA LEU A 17 4.72 19.01 -32.12
C LEU A 17 3.51 19.14 -31.17
N LEU A 18 2.41 19.76 -31.63
CA LEU A 18 1.15 19.89 -30.87
C LEU A 18 0.39 18.55 -30.76
N LEU A 19 0.50 17.67 -31.76
CA LEU A 19 -0.15 16.35 -31.73
C LEU A 19 0.61 15.35 -30.83
N GLY A 20 1.94 15.48 -30.71
CA GLY A 20 2.75 14.63 -29.82
C GLY A 20 2.51 14.87 -28.32
N LEU A 21 2.05 16.07 -27.94
CA LEU A 21 1.76 16.40 -26.53
C LEU A 21 0.38 15.91 -26.05
N ALA A 22 -0.51 15.53 -26.98
CA ALA A 22 -1.86 15.07 -26.66
C ALA A 22 -1.94 13.59 -26.21
N LEU A 23 -0.85 12.82 -26.34
CA LEU A 23 -0.80 11.40 -25.98
C LEU A 23 -0.25 11.13 -24.57
N ALA A 24 0.23 12.15 -23.86
CA ALA A 24 0.62 12.02 -22.46
C ALA A 24 -0.63 12.09 -21.57
N SER A 25 -1.32 10.96 -21.35
CA SER A 25 -2.44 10.90 -20.41
C SER A 25 -1.96 11.16 -18.97
N PRO A 26 -2.34 12.27 -18.31
CA PRO A 26 -1.90 12.57 -16.95
C PRO A 26 -2.58 11.69 -15.88
N GLY A 27 -3.53 10.83 -16.26
CA GLY A 27 -4.41 10.09 -15.34
C GLY A 27 -3.65 9.26 -14.30
N ALA A 28 -2.73 8.39 -14.70
CA ALA A 28 -2.05 7.47 -13.79
C ALA A 28 -1.23 8.19 -12.69
N ALA A 29 -0.53 9.28 -13.06
CA ALA A 29 0.26 10.03 -12.09
C ALA A 29 -0.62 10.86 -11.12
N GLN A 30 -1.78 11.31 -11.58
CA GLN A 30 -2.76 12.01 -10.73
C GLN A 30 -3.44 11.04 -9.77
N ASP A 31 -3.81 9.84 -10.21
CA ASP A 31 -4.43 8.80 -9.38
C ASP A 31 -3.51 8.36 -8.23
N VAL A 32 -2.22 8.15 -8.50
CA VAL A 32 -1.23 7.78 -7.47
C VAL A 32 -1.08 8.89 -6.42
N ARG A 33 -1.02 10.16 -6.84
CA ARG A 33 -0.95 11.30 -5.90
C ARG A 33 -2.20 11.37 -5.04
N LEU A 34 -3.38 11.28 -5.65
CA LEU A 34 -4.64 11.32 -4.94
C LEU A 34 -4.75 10.19 -3.91
N LEU A 35 -4.30 8.99 -4.26
CA LEU A 35 -4.28 7.86 -3.34
C LEU A 35 -3.30 8.07 -2.19
N SER A 36 -2.08 8.57 -2.46
CA SER A 36 -1.09 8.89 -1.41
C SER A 36 -1.59 9.97 -0.43
N THR A 37 -2.30 10.98 -0.94
CA THR A 37 -2.95 12.00 -0.11
C THR A 37 -4.03 11.39 0.79
N LYS A 38 -4.93 10.56 0.24
CA LYS A 38 -5.94 9.87 1.05
C LYS A 38 -5.33 8.98 2.15
N VAL A 39 -4.22 8.31 1.85
CA VAL A 39 -3.48 7.50 2.83
C VAL A 39 -2.91 8.39 3.94
N ALA A 40 -2.32 9.54 3.59
CA ALA A 40 -1.81 10.49 4.58
C ALA A 40 -2.92 11.07 5.47
N ASP A 41 -4.07 11.43 4.89
CA ASP A 41 -5.21 11.97 5.62
C ASP A 41 -5.82 10.95 6.58
N LEU A 42 -5.87 9.67 6.20
CA LEU A 42 -6.30 8.59 7.10
C LEU A 42 -5.26 8.33 8.19
N LEU A 43 -3.96 8.30 7.87
CA LEU A 43 -2.90 8.09 8.85
C LEU A 43 -2.86 9.19 9.93
N ALA A 44 -3.18 10.43 9.56
CA ALA A 44 -3.25 11.55 10.51
C ALA A 44 -4.33 11.35 11.60
N GLN A 45 -5.26 10.42 11.41
CA GLN A 45 -6.33 10.10 12.36
C GLN A 45 -6.01 8.86 13.23
N PHE A 46 -4.80 8.29 13.08
CA PHE A 46 -4.32 7.21 13.93
C PHE A 46 -3.27 7.71 14.94
N PRO A 47 -3.32 7.25 16.20
CA PRO A 47 -4.31 6.35 16.78
C PRO A 47 -5.70 7.00 16.90
N ALA A 48 -6.75 6.20 16.70
CA ALA A 48 -8.12 6.68 16.79
C ALA A 48 -8.54 6.86 18.27
N ASP A 49 -9.34 7.89 18.54
CA ASP A 49 -9.75 8.26 19.91
C ASP A 49 -10.78 7.30 20.54
N SER A 50 -11.39 6.42 19.75
CA SER A 50 -12.37 5.46 20.24
C SER A 50 -12.42 4.19 19.38
N PRO A 51 -12.92 3.06 19.93
CA PRO A 51 -13.14 1.84 19.16
C PRO A 51 -14.03 2.05 17.92
N ALA A 52 -15.10 2.85 18.05
CA ALA A 52 -16.00 3.13 16.93
C ALA A 52 -15.32 3.94 15.81
N SER A 53 -14.52 4.95 16.18
CA SER A 53 -13.72 5.71 15.21
C SER A 53 -12.68 4.80 14.54
N ARG A 54 -12.04 3.94 15.32
CA ARG A 54 -11.05 2.97 14.83
C ARG A 54 -11.64 2.03 13.78
N ASP A 55 -12.82 1.47 14.05
CA ASP A 55 -13.51 0.56 13.13
C ASP A 55 -13.97 1.29 11.86
N LYS A 56 -14.45 2.53 11.99
CA LYS A 56 -14.79 3.38 10.83
C LYS A 56 -13.57 3.67 9.96
N LEU A 57 -12.44 4.05 10.57
CA LEU A 57 -11.20 4.32 9.84
C LEU A 57 -10.65 3.05 9.18
N ALA A 58 -10.69 1.91 9.88
CA ALA A 58 -10.33 0.61 9.30
C ALA A 58 -11.17 0.29 8.05
N ASP A 59 -12.48 0.55 8.10
CA ASP A 59 -13.36 0.36 6.95
C ASP A 59 -13.03 1.28 5.78
N GLN A 60 -12.67 2.55 6.07
CA GLN A 60 -12.21 3.49 5.06
C GLN A 60 -10.89 3.06 4.41
N VAL A 61 -9.94 2.55 5.20
CA VAL A 61 -8.68 1.99 4.69
C VAL A 61 -8.96 0.79 3.77
N LEU A 62 -9.83 -0.13 4.17
CA LEU A 62 -10.25 -1.25 3.32
C LEU A 62 -10.97 -0.77 2.05
N GLY A 63 -11.72 0.33 2.14
CA GLY A 63 -12.38 0.97 0.99
C GLY A 63 -11.42 1.51 -0.07
N LEU A 64 -10.12 1.70 0.25
CA LEU A 64 -9.10 2.06 -0.72
C LEU A 64 -8.61 0.87 -1.57
N GLY A 65 -9.00 -0.36 -1.20
CA GLY A 65 -8.59 -1.57 -1.90
C GLY A 65 -7.10 -1.88 -1.76
N GLU A 66 -6.63 -2.86 -2.54
CA GLU A 66 -5.23 -3.32 -2.52
C GLU A 66 -4.21 -2.20 -2.75
N PRO A 67 -4.39 -1.27 -3.70
CA PRO A 67 -3.41 -0.19 -3.90
C PRO A 67 -3.29 0.71 -2.67
N GLY A 68 -4.39 0.96 -1.96
CA GLY A 68 -4.39 1.67 -0.68
C GLY A 68 -3.59 0.93 0.38
N LEU A 69 -3.94 -0.33 0.63
CA LEU A 69 -3.23 -1.17 1.61
C LEU A 69 -1.73 -1.30 1.32
N ALA A 70 -1.35 -1.39 0.04
CA ALA A 70 0.05 -1.42 -0.37
C ALA A 70 0.79 -0.12 0.04
N GLU A 71 0.15 1.05 -0.10
CA GLU A 71 0.73 2.32 0.36
C GLU A 71 0.86 2.40 1.88
N PHE A 72 -0.05 1.80 2.65
CA PHE A 72 0.12 1.68 4.10
C PHE A 72 1.31 0.79 4.44
N THR A 73 1.39 -0.41 3.86
CA THR A 73 2.45 -1.37 4.20
C THR A 73 3.84 -0.92 3.76
N LYS A 74 3.95 -0.14 2.66
CA LYS A 74 5.21 0.47 2.22
C LYS A 74 5.79 1.49 3.21
N ARG A 75 4.95 2.04 4.11
CA ARG A 75 5.35 3.03 5.12
C ARG A 75 5.75 2.38 6.45
N LEU A 76 5.74 1.04 6.54
CA LEU A 76 6.36 0.33 7.65
C LEU A 76 7.87 0.53 7.61
N ALA A 77 8.46 0.74 8.78
CA ALA A 77 9.88 0.98 8.94
C ALA A 77 10.44 0.02 10.00
N PRO A 78 11.66 -0.53 9.79
CA PRO A 78 12.40 -1.19 10.86
C PRO A 78 12.59 -0.28 12.08
N ALA A 79 12.69 -0.85 13.28
CA ALA A 79 13.00 -0.07 14.49
C ALA A 79 14.25 0.81 14.29
N GLY A 80 14.16 2.04 14.78
CA GLY A 80 15.26 3.01 14.72
C GLY A 80 15.46 3.69 13.36
N THR A 81 14.73 3.32 12.31
CA THR A 81 14.89 3.91 10.96
C THR A 81 13.82 4.93 10.58
N GLY A 82 12.73 5.01 11.36
CA GLY A 82 11.63 5.95 11.13
C GLY A 82 10.53 5.84 12.18
N ASN A 83 9.50 6.67 12.05
CA ASN A 83 8.29 6.60 12.88
C ASN A 83 7.12 6.09 12.05
N ASP A 84 6.83 4.80 12.16
CA ASP A 84 5.70 4.13 11.52
C ASP A 84 4.54 3.85 12.50
N THR A 85 4.52 4.52 13.66
CA THR A 85 3.54 4.27 14.73
C THR A 85 2.09 4.35 14.23
N ALA A 86 1.75 5.41 13.49
CA ALA A 86 0.41 5.58 12.92
C ALA A 86 0.06 4.48 11.90
N VAL A 87 1.05 4.01 11.13
CA VAL A 87 0.90 2.93 10.16
C VAL A 87 0.60 1.62 10.88
N ARG A 88 1.33 1.32 11.96
CA ARG A 88 1.11 0.13 12.77
C ARG A 88 -0.26 0.14 13.45
N PHE A 89 -0.71 1.30 13.94
CA PHE A 89 -2.08 1.45 14.45
C PHE A 89 -3.13 1.22 13.36
N ALA A 90 -2.94 1.79 12.17
CA ALA A 90 -3.86 1.63 11.05
C ALA A 90 -3.98 0.16 10.61
N LEU A 91 -2.86 -0.53 10.41
CA LEU A 91 -2.86 -1.94 9.99
C LEU A 91 -3.42 -2.86 11.08
N ASN A 92 -3.20 -2.54 12.35
CA ASN A 92 -3.83 -3.26 13.45
C ASN A 92 -5.34 -3.06 13.50
N ALA A 93 -5.81 -1.82 13.32
CA ALA A 93 -7.23 -1.51 13.22
C ALA A 93 -7.89 -2.29 12.07
N VAL A 94 -7.26 -2.32 10.90
CA VAL A 94 -7.70 -3.10 9.73
C VAL A 94 -7.79 -4.58 10.08
N ALA A 95 -6.75 -5.17 10.65
CA ALA A 95 -6.73 -6.60 10.98
C ALA A 95 -7.81 -6.95 12.02
N ALA A 96 -7.95 -6.15 13.07
CA ALA A 96 -8.95 -6.33 14.10
C ALA A 96 -10.39 -6.21 13.55
N PHE A 97 -10.65 -5.21 12.71
CA PHE A 97 -11.95 -5.01 12.07
C PHE A 97 -12.26 -6.13 11.08
N ALA A 98 -11.31 -6.47 10.20
CA ALA A 98 -11.46 -7.51 9.17
C ALA A 98 -11.71 -8.90 9.77
N SER A 99 -11.16 -9.21 10.95
CA SER A 99 -11.42 -10.48 11.66
C SER A 99 -12.91 -10.73 11.97
N LYS A 100 -13.70 -9.65 12.03
CA LYS A 100 -15.15 -9.67 12.32
C LYS A 100 -16.00 -9.28 11.11
N ALA A 101 -15.38 -8.80 10.03
CA ALA A 101 -16.07 -8.33 8.84
C ALA A 101 -16.50 -9.52 7.94
N PRO A 102 -17.60 -9.37 7.19
CA PRO A 102 -17.96 -10.34 6.16
C PRO A 102 -17.01 -10.27 4.95
N GLU A 103 -17.09 -11.28 4.10
CA GLU A 103 -16.47 -11.20 2.77
C GLU A 103 -17.09 -10.06 1.95
N PRO A 104 -16.32 -9.40 1.05
CA PRO A 104 -14.93 -9.71 0.67
C PRO A 104 -13.87 -8.95 1.49
N LYS A 105 -14.26 -8.22 2.55
CA LYS A 105 -13.36 -7.35 3.30
C LYS A 105 -12.27 -8.14 4.02
N ARG A 106 -12.62 -9.29 4.58
CA ARG A 106 -11.68 -10.19 5.23
C ARG A 106 -10.64 -10.73 4.25
N ALA A 107 -11.05 -11.27 3.09
CA ALA A 107 -10.12 -11.71 2.06
C ALA A 107 -9.22 -10.60 1.51
N LEU A 108 -9.70 -9.34 1.46
CA LEU A 108 -8.89 -8.18 1.08
C LEU A 108 -7.78 -7.89 2.08
N ALA A 109 -8.09 -7.88 3.37
CA ALA A 109 -7.08 -7.71 4.40
C ALA A 109 -6.04 -8.83 4.34
N GLU A 110 -6.49 -10.09 4.26
CA GLU A 110 -5.63 -11.27 4.23
C GLU A 110 -4.63 -11.23 3.05
N ARG A 111 -5.13 -11.07 1.82
CA ARG A 111 -4.25 -11.07 0.63
C ARG A 111 -3.28 -9.89 0.59
N SER A 112 -3.69 -8.74 1.11
CA SER A 112 -2.83 -7.54 1.16
C SER A 112 -1.71 -7.73 2.18
N LEU A 113 -2.01 -8.32 3.34
CA LEU A 113 -1.02 -8.65 4.36
C LEU A 113 -0.06 -9.75 3.87
N ILE A 114 -0.54 -10.77 3.17
CA ILE A 114 0.31 -11.81 2.55
C ILE A 114 1.26 -11.20 1.52
N THR A 115 0.74 -10.34 0.63
CA THR A 115 1.55 -9.64 -0.37
C THR A 115 2.64 -8.78 0.28
N ALA A 116 2.27 -7.98 1.29
CA ALA A 116 3.22 -7.14 2.01
C ALA A 116 4.29 -7.96 2.74
N LEU A 117 3.89 -9.09 3.33
CA LEU A 117 4.79 -9.98 4.05
C LEU A 117 5.81 -10.65 3.11
N GLY A 118 5.39 -11.03 1.90
CA GLY A 118 6.31 -11.55 0.87
C GLY A 118 7.27 -10.50 0.30
N GLY A 119 6.94 -9.22 0.40
CA GLY A 119 7.80 -8.10 -0.05
C GLY A 119 8.70 -7.51 1.05
N ALA A 120 8.44 -7.78 2.32
CA ALA A 120 9.25 -7.28 3.43
C ALA A 120 10.56 -8.07 3.53
N SER A 121 11.68 -7.41 3.81
CA SER A 121 12.98 -8.04 4.09
C SER A 121 13.37 -8.02 5.57
N ASP A 122 12.88 -7.02 6.31
CA ASP A 122 13.19 -6.82 7.71
C ASP A 122 12.41 -7.78 8.63
N VAL A 123 13.09 -8.35 9.62
CA VAL A 123 12.53 -9.36 10.53
C VAL A 123 11.41 -8.79 11.41
N GLU A 124 11.53 -7.54 11.83
CA GLU A 124 10.55 -6.90 12.71
C GLU A 124 9.30 -6.52 11.92
N VAL A 125 9.46 -5.95 10.73
CA VAL A 125 8.35 -5.66 9.81
C VAL A 125 7.61 -6.95 9.45
N ARG A 126 8.33 -8.03 9.14
CA ARG A 126 7.75 -9.37 8.90
C ARG A 126 6.99 -9.89 10.12
N THR A 127 7.55 -9.76 11.32
CA THR A 127 6.92 -10.20 12.57
C THR A 127 5.63 -9.43 12.84
N PHE A 128 5.65 -8.11 12.65
CA PHE A 128 4.48 -7.26 12.77
C PHE A 128 3.38 -7.67 11.78
N LEU A 129 3.70 -7.81 10.49
CA LEU A 129 2.74 -8.21 9.45
C LEU A 129 2.15 -9.60 9.73
N LEU A 130 2.98 -10.54 10.19
CA LEU A 130 2.54 -11.87 10.58
C LEU A 130 1.56 -11.81 11.77
N SER A 131 1.80 -10.95 12.76
CA SER A 131 0.87 -10.76 13.87
C SER A 131 -0.49 -10.20 13.41
N GLN A 132 -0.50 -9.30 12.42
CA GLN A 132 -1.75 -8.78 11.85
C GLN A 132 -2.49 -9.87 11.07
N LEU A 133 -1.77 -10.69 10.30
CA LEU A 133 -2.33 -11.81 9.56
C LEU A 133 -2.96 -12.87 10.51
N ARG A 134 -2.30 -13.16 11.63
CA ARG A 134 -2.83 -14.03 12.70
C ARG A 134 -4.13 -13.48 13.30
N LEU A 135 -4.23 -12.15 13.44
CA LEU A 135 -5.41 -11.49 13.98
C LEU A 135 -6.61 -11.59 13.03
N VAL A 136 -6.39 -11.54 11.71
CA VAL A 136 -7.45 -11.79 10.71
C VAL A 136 -7.94 -13.25 10.75
N GLY A 137 -7.03 -14.21 11.00
CA GLY A 137 -7.29 -15.64 11.26
C GLY A 137 -7.33 -16.55 10.01
N ARG A 138 -7.22 -17.89 10.04
CA ARG A 138 -6.68 -18.89 11.01
C ARG A 138 -5.92 -20.05 10.33
N GLU A 139 -6.03 -20.27 9.01
CA GLU A 139 -5.31 -21.36 8.29
C GLU A 139 -4.37 -20.89 7.16
N PRO A 140 -4.79 -20.04 6.20
CA PRO A 140 -3.87 -19.56 5.17
C PRO A 140 -2.82 -18.62 5.77
N ALA A 141 -3.19 -17.87 6.81
CA ALA A 141 -2.28 -17.18 7.72
C ALA A 141 -1.18 -18.10 8.28
N VAL A 142 -1.51 -19.33 8.66
CA VAL A 142 -0.57 -20.32 9.23
C VAL A 142 0.30 -20.91 8.13
N LYS A 143 -0.24 -21.19 6.95
CA LYS A 143 0.55 -21.69 5.80
C LYS A 143 1.52 -20.64 5.26
N ALA A 144 1.09 -19.38 5.13
CA ALA A 144 1.94 -18.26 4.76
C ALA A 144 3.04 -18.06 5.82
N ALA A 145 2.68 -18.08 7.11
CA ALA A 145 3.65 -18.04 8.20
C ALA A 145 4.67 -19.18 8.15
N ALA A 146 4.22 -20.41 7.90
CA ALA A 146 5.07 -21.60 7.87
C ALA A 146 6.11 -21.55 6.74
N ALA A 147 5.72 -21.05 5.55
CA ALA A 147 6.64 -20.89 4.42
C ALA A 147 7.72 -19.84 4.70
N LEU A 148 7.37 -18.76 5.39
CA LEU A 148 8.33 -17.72 5.78
C LEU A 148 9.25 -18.18 6.91
N LEU A 149 8.74 -18.92 7.89
CA LEU A 149 9.53 -19.49 9.00
C LEU A 149 10.52 -20.58 8.54
N ALA A 150 10.30 -21.20 7.37
CA ALA A 150 11.22 -22.16 6.78
C ALA A 150 12.40 -21.52 6.02
N ASP A 151 12.40 -20.20 5.88
CA ASP A 151 13.53 -19.44 5.34
C ASP A 151 14.67 -19.41 6.38
N ALA A 152 15.82 -19.99 6.01
CA ALA A 152 16.95 -20.33 6.89
C ALA A 152 17.57 -19.14 7.66
N ASN A 153 17.17 -17.91 7.33
CA ASN A 153 17.60 -16.68 8.01
C ASN A 153 16.81 -16.39 9.32
N LEU A 154 15.84 -17.21 9.70
CA LEU A 154 15.04 -17.04 10.94
C LEU A 154 15.43 -18.00 12.07
N VAL A 155 16.39 -18.89 11.82
CA VAL A 155 16.98 -19.76 12.84
C VAL A 155 18.43 -19.35 13.05
N GLU A 156 18.67 -18.12 13.51
CA GLU A 156 19.81 -17.93 14.39
C GLU A 156 19.39 -18.46 15.77
N PRO A 157 20.15 -19.38 16.39
CA PRO A 157 19.81 -19.87 17.71
C PRO A 157 19.80 -18.67 18.65
N ALA A 158 18.69 -18.49 19.37
CA ALA A 158 18.58 -17.58 20.50
C ALA A 158 19.50 -18.06 21.63
N THR A 159 20.81 -17.92 21.43
CA THR A 159 21.87 -18.15 22.39
C THR A 159 22.79 -16.94 22.35
N GLN A 160 22.55 -15.99 23.25
CA GLN A 160 23.52 -15.53 24.26
C GLN A 160 22.77 -15.03 25.50
#